data_AF-A0A9W8F9F7-F1
#
_entry.id   AF-A0A9W8F9F7-F1
#
_cell.length_a   1.000
_cell.length_b   1.000
_cell.length_c   1.000
_cell.angle_alpha   90.00
_cell.angle_beta   90.00
_cell.angle_gamma   90.00
#
_symmetry.space_group_name_H-M   'P 1'
#
loop_
_entity.id
_entity.type
_entity.pdbx_description
1 polymer ?
#
loop_
_entity_poly.entity_id
_entity_poly.type
_entity_poly.pdbx_seq_one_letter_code
_entity_poly.pdbx_strand_id
1 'polypeptide(L)'
;MCARGPLSRGRRRVGGLVSRFLFDNQYLRDEYFATSYIIPQRPLLGVRIVVFVYCASVLISNLVANIKNDAGWSWAAYFTTLTYFGITLYYWFAAYNTGRCLLKHRHIPKESVAGRAISHPTPLPPDQLAMLASASSRVFGTPAAASRVGDSRRTELDRVRLLRLSAYGASDSQINSTSGESETVREISELGDISEMPGSEIDASAKRPEGPGLTTAHQLSLAAQWILYELFACYAPLVSIIYWSILYPSQGRMGSAADLWMGISMHGLNTVFMSLEVLVFARCPFRWTHVGVALGAMSLYLALAYLMVTWYGFYVYPFFEAKYFGVGGVALFCILILDIAAISWVVLLMVHHWRDRAYARKWPPVQCVLAAA
;
A
#
# COMPACT_ATOMS: atom_id res chain seq x y z
N MET A 1 -14.34 49.49 -29.03
CA MET A 1 -13.22 49.31 -28.09
C MET A 1 -13.76 48.74 -26.79
N CYS A 2 -13.74 47.42 -26.61
CA CYS A 2 -14.06 46.76 -25.34
C CYS A 2 -12.75 46.26 -24.72
N ALA A 3 -12.40 46.81 -23.57
CA ALA A 3 -11.18 46.47 -22.84
C ALA A 3 -11.25 45.03 -22.30
N ARG A 4 -10.32 44.18 -22.75
CA ARG A 4 -10.06 42.86 -22.16
C ARG A 4 -9.42 43.07 -20.80
N GLY A 5 -10.07 42.60 -19.73
CA GLY A 5 -9.50 42.59 -18.39
C GLY A 5 -8.26 41.69 -18.30
N PRO A 6 -7.31 42.00 -17.39
CA PRO A 6 -6.06 41.27 -17.28
C PRO A 6 -6.33 39.85 -16.76
N LEU A 7 -5.92 38.86 -17.55
CA LEU A 7 -5.84 37.46 -17.14
C LEU A 7 -5.00 37.37 -15.86
N SER A 8 -5.64 36.99 -14.76
CA SER A 8 -4.98 36.69 -13.51
C SER A 8 -4.02 35.52 -13.74
N ARG A 9 -2.72 35.83 -13.86
CA ARG A 9 -1.66 34.83 -13.89
C ARG A 9 -1.73 34.04 -12.58
N GLY A 10 -2.30 32.84 -12.67
CA GLY A 10 -2.31 31.85 -11.60
C GLY A 10 -0.90 31.67 -11.07
N ARG A 11 -0.68 32.14 -9.85
CA ARG A 11 0.57 31.99 -9.10
C ARG A 11 0.75 30.49 -8.86
N ARG A 12 1.42 29.77 -9.78
CA ARG A 12 1.85 28.39 -9.55
C ARG A 12 2.74 28.42 -8.32
N ARG A 13 2.20 28.08 -7.14
CA ARG A 13 3.01 27.79 -5.97
C ARG A 13 3.91 26.65 -6.38
N VAL A 14 5.19 26.93 -6.60
CA VAL A 14 6.23 25.91 -6.64
C VAL A 14 6.38 25.43 -5.20
N GLY A 15 5.41 24.67 -4.71
CA GLY A 15 5.53 23.97 -3.45
C GLY A 15 6.66 22.96 -3.60
N GLY A 16 7.58 22.94 -2.63
CA GLY A 16 8.65 21.96 -2.57
C GLY A 16 8.10 20.52 -2.57
N LEU A 17 8.95 19.54 -2.90
CA LEU A 17 8.59 18.12 -3.01
C LEU A 17 7.76 17.63 -1.80
N VAL A 18 8.14 18.05 -0.59
CA VAL A 18 7.42 17.72 0.65
C VAL A 18 6.00 18.29 0.67
N SER A 19 5.80 19.54 0.25
CA SER A 19 4.45 20.14 0.18
C SER A 19 3.57 19.40 -0.83
N ARG A 20 4.13 19.01 -1.98
CA ARG A 20 3.37 18.23 -2.97
C ARG A 20 3.01 16.85 -2.43
N PHE A 21 3.95 16.18 -1.78
CA PHE A 21 3.70 14.88 -1.14
C PHE A 21 2.64 14.98 -0.04
N LEU A 22 2.67 16.02 0.80
CA LEU A 22 1.72 16.14 1.92
C LEU A 22 0.33 16.62 1.49
N PHE A 23 0.22 17.53 0.53
CA PHE A 23 -1.07 18.18 0.24
C PHE A 23 -1.70 17.74 -1.09
N ASP A 24 -0.89 17.34 -2.08
CA ASP A 24 -1.36 16.94 -3.41
C ASP A 24 -1.46 15.42 -3.58
N ASN A 25 -1.01 14.64 -2.59
CA ASN A 25 -1.08 13.18 -2.64
C ASN A 25 -2.51 12.70 -2.34
N GLN A 26 -3.19 12.26 -3.40
CA GLN A 26 -4.55 11.72 -3.34
C GLN A 26 -4.74 10.55 -2.36
N TYR A 27 -3.66 9.91 -1.92
CA TYR A 27 -3.72 8.75 -1.04
C TYR A 27 -3.58 9.09 0.44
N LEU A 28 -3.17 10.32 0.78
CA LEU A 28 -3.18 10.82 2.16
C LEU A 28 -4.58 11.34 2.55
N ARG A 29 -5.56 10.44 2.56
CA ARG A 29 -6.95 10.72 2.95
C ARG A 29 -7.34 9.90 4.18
N ASP A 30 -8.10 10.51 5.09
CA ASP A 30 -8.60 9.85 6.32
C ASP A 30 -9.27 8.50 6.02
N GLU A 31 -10.01 8.38 4.91
CA GLU A 31 -10.69 7.16 4.48
C GLU A 31 -9.78 5.93 4.45
N TYR A 32 -8.53 6.07 4.01
CA TYR A 32 -7.58 4.95 3.90
C TYR A 32 -6.96 4.55 5.24
N PHE A 33 -6.89 5.49 6.20
CA PHE A 33 -6.12 5.31 7.43
C PHE A 33 -7.01 5.15 8.67
N ALA A 34 -8.23 5.67 8.64
CA ALA A 34 -9.17 5.70 9.75
C ALA A 34 -10.32 4.68 9.62
N THR A 35 -10.44 3.96 8.49
CA THR A 35 -11.54 3.01 8.25
C THR A 35 -11.05 1.61 7.92
N SER A 36 -11.93 0.62 8.11
CA SER A 36 -11.72 -0.81 7.82
C SER A 36 -12.78 -1.31 6.84
N TYR A 37 -12.50 -2.42 6.15
CA TYR A 37 -13.47 -3.11 5.29
C TYR A 37 -14.51 -3.92 6.08
N ILE A 38 -14.16 -4.40 7.28
CA ILE A 38 -14.99 -5.34 8.05
C ILE A 38 -15.51 -4.68 9.32
N ILE A 39 -14.66 -3.91 10.00
CA ILE A 39 -14.94 -3.45 11.35
C ILE A 39 -15.47 -2.01 11.31
N PRO A 40 -16.63 -1.73 11.94
CA PRO A 40 -17.11 -0.37 12.10
C PRO A 40 -16.10 0.51 12.83
N GLN A 41 -16.12 1.81 12.56
CA GLN A 41 -15.05 2.71 12.98
C GLN A 41 -14.86 2.82 14.51
N ARG A 42 -15.94 2.70 15.31
CA ARG A 42 -15.86 2.76 16.78
C ARG A 42 -15.16 1.53 17.40
N PRO A 43 -15.57 0.28 17.10
CA PRO A 43 -14.81 -0.91 17.51
C PRO A 43 -13.36 -0.90 16.99
N LEU A 44 -13.13 -0.44 15.76
CA LEU A 44 -11.78 -0.32 15.19
C LEU A 44 -10.88 0.58 16.05
N LEU A 45 -11.38 1.74 16.49
CA LEU A 45 -10.66 2.60 17.41
C LEU A 45 -10.34 1.87 18.72
N GLY A 46 -11.32 1.17 19.30
CA GLY A 46 -11.14 0.39 20.53
C GLY A 46 -10.03 -0.64 20.40
N VAL A 47 -10.04 -1.44 19.33
CA VAL A 47 -9.00 -2.43 19.05
C VAL A 47 -7.62 -1.79 18.92
N ARG A 48 -7.50 -0.69 18.15
CA ARG A 48 -6.22 0.01 17.96
C ARG A 48 -5.67 0.58 19.27
N ILE A 49 -6.53 1.11 20.15
CA ILE A 49 -6.12 1.57 21.49
C ILE A 49 -5.65 0.40 22.35
N VAL A 50 -6.39 -0.71 22.38
CA VAL A 50 -6.02 -1.89 23.17
C VAL A 50 -4.67 -2.45 22.72
N VAL A 51 -4.46 -2.61 21.42
CA VAL A 51 -3.18 -3.09 20.88
C VAL A 51 -2.05 -2.09 21.15
N PHE A 52 -2.29 -0.78 21.01
CA PHE A 52 -1.31 0.24 21.37
C PHE A 52 -0.88 0.13 22.84
N VAL A 53 -1.84 0.06 23.76
CA VAL A 53 -1.56 -0.05 25.21
C VAL A 53 -0.81 -1.33 25.53
N TYR A 54 -1.18 -2.45 24.90
CA TYR A 54 -0.47 -3.72 25.05
C TYR A 54 0.97 -3.64 24.54
N CYS A 55 1.20 -3.09 23.34
CA CYS A 55 2.55 -2.97 22.80
C CYS A 55 3.41 -2.03 23.65
N ALA A 56 2.83 -0.91 24.13
CA ALA A 56 3.51 0.00 25.03
C ALA A 56 3.88 -0.67 26.36
N SER A 57 2.99 -1.49 26.94
CA SER A 57 3.29 -2.20 28.20
C SER A 57 4.41 -3.22 28.03
N VAL A 58 4.40 -4.01 26.96
CA VAL A 58 5.49 -4.95 26.64
C VAL A 58 6.82 -4.21 26.47
N LEU A 59 6.82 -3.09 25.74
CA LEU A 59 8.03 -2.30 25.53
C LEU A 59 8.58 -1.71 26.83
N ILE A 60 7.71 -1.20 27.70
CA ILE A 60 8.08 -0.71 29.04
C ILE A 60 8.62 -1.85 29.90
N SER A 61 7.98 -3.02 29.88
CA SER A 61 8.46 -4.20 30.61
C SER A 61 9.83 -4.65 30.10
N ASN A 62 10.06 -4.62 28.78
CA ASN A 62 11.36 -4.93 28.19
C ASN A 62 12.43 -3.92 28.64
N LEU A 63 12.11 -2.63 28.62
CA LEU A 63 13.00 -1.59 29.14
C LEU A 63 13.35 -1.82 30.61
N VAL A 64 12.34 -2.04 31.46
CA VAL A 64 12.54 -2.28 32.91
C VAL A 64 13.39 -3.52 33.17
N ALA A 65 13.16 -4.61 32.43
CA ALA A 65 13.96 -5.83 32.56
C ALA A 65 15.43 -5.59 32.18
N ASN A 66 15.68 -4.84 31.11
CA ASN A 66 17.05 -4.52 30.67
C ASN A 66 17.77 -3.57 31.63
N ILE A 67 17.07 -2.59 32.22
CA ILE A 67 17.64 -1.72 33.27
C ILE A 67 18.01 -2.55 34.51
N LYS A 68 17.14 -3.46 34.94
CA LYS A 68 17.39 -4.31 36.12
C LYS A 68 18.57 -5.26 35.95
N ASN A 69 18.89 -5.64 34.71
CA ASN A 69 19.98 -6.55 34.37
C ASN A 69 21.24 -5.80 33.90
N ASP A 70 21.32 -4.48 34.10
CA ASP A 70 22.46 -3.64 33.73
C ASP A 70 22.89 -3.75 32.25
N ALA A 71 21.94 -4.02 31.34
CA ALA A 71 22.22 -4.22 29.91
C ALA A 71 22.52 -2.91 29.14
N GLY A 72 22.46 -1.76 29.82
CA GLY A 72 22.69 -0.43 29.24
C GLY A 72 21.67 -0.07 28.15
N TRP A 73 22.12 0.60 27.08
CA TRP A 73 21.30 0.99 25.93
C TRP A 73 21.30 -0.03 24.78
N SER A 74 22.03 -1.13 24.94
CA SER A 74 22.29 -2.07 23.86
C SER A 74 21.03 -2.85 23.44
N TRP A 75 20.06 -3.01 24.33
CA TRP A 75 18.76 -3.64 24.06
C TRP A 75 17.94 -2.92 22.97
N ALA A 76 18.16 -1.61 22.78
CA ALA A 76 17.48 -0.81 21.77
C ALA A 76 17.99 -1.11 20.35
N ALA A 77 19.18 -1.71 20.20
CA ALA A 77 19.77 -2.03 18.91
C ALA A 77 19.30 -3.37 18.33
N TYR A 78 18.58 -4.20 19.09
CA TYR A 78 18.00 -5.42 18.55
C TYR A 78 16.88 -5.08 17.57
N PHE A 79 16.88 -5.73 16.39
CA PHE A 79 15.87 -5.48 15.35
C PHE A 79 14.45 -5.71 15.85
N THR A 80 14.27 -6.72 16.71
CA THR A 80 13.00 -7.03 17.36
C THR A 80 12.50 -5.82 18.16
N THR A 81 13.36 -5.20 18.97
CA THR A 81 13.00 -4.02 19.77
C THR A 81 12.60 -2.85 18.88
N LEU A 82 13.38 -2.56 17.83
CA LEU A 82 13.07 -1.48 16.88
C LEU A 82 11.77 -1.72 16.13
N THR A 83 11.53 -2.96 15.69
CA THR A 83 10.28 -3.38 15.04
C THR A 83 9.10 -3.20 15.98
N TYR A 84 9.23 -3.63 17.24
CA TYR A 84 8.16 -3.54 18.23
C TYR A 84 7.85 -2.10 18.64
N PHE A 85 8.89 -1.26 18.79
CA PHE A 85 8.75 0.19 18.97
C PHE A 85 8.01 0.82 17.79
N GLY A 86 8.38 0.42 16.57
CA GLY A 86 7.72 0.81 15.34
C GLY A 86 6.24 0.47 15.27
N ILE A 87 5.89 -0.77 15.61
CA ILE A 87 4.49 -1.24 15.70
C ILE A 87 3.72 -0.43 16.77
N THR A 88 4.36 -0.15 17.90
CA THR A 88 3.76 0.67 18.97
C THR A 88 3.42 2.07 18.45
N LEU A 89 4.36 2.73 17.76
CA LEU A 89 4.12 4.03 17.14
C LEU A 89 3.06 3.97 16.04
N TYR A 90 3.06 2.91 15.23
CA TYR A 90 2.04 2.69 14.21
C TYR A 90 0.64 2.69 14.83
N TYR A 91 0.40 1.87 15.85
CA TYR A 91 -0.90 1.76 16.51
C TYR A 91 -1.31 3.06 17.22
N TRP A 92 -0.34 3.83 17.74
CA TRP A 92 -0.61 5.17 18.26
C TRP A 92 -1.17 6.12 17.18
N PHE A 93 -0.48 6.24 16.04
CA PHE A 93 -0.94 7.08 14.93
C PHE A 93 -2.26 6.58 14.34
N ALA A 94 -2.43 5.26 14.22
CA ALA A 94 -3.66 4.64 13.74
C ALA A 94 -4.84 4.95 14.66
N ALA A 95 -4.68 4.82 15.98
CA ALA A 95 -5.70 5.19 16.96
C ALA A 95 -6.00 6.69 16.90
N TYR A 96 -4.97 7.55 16.85
CA TYR A 96 -5.13 8.99 16.75
C TYR A 96 -5.93 9.42 15.51
N ASN A 97 -5.53 8.96 14.31
CA ASN A 97 -6.20 9.32 13.06
C ASN A 97 -7.64 8.77 13.01
N THR A 98 -7.88 7.58 13.56
CA THR A 98 -9.24 7.00 13.68
C THR A 98 -10.13 7.83 14.60
N GLY A 99 -9.61 8.21 15.78
CA GLY A 99 -10.32 9.01 16.76
C GLY A 99 -10.65 10.41 16.24
N ARG A 100 -9.69 11.08 15.59
CA ARG A 100 -9.93 12.39 14.97
C ARG A 100 -11.02 12.31 13.91
N CYS A 101 -10.98 11.30 13.05
CA CYS A 101 -12.00 11.10 12.02
C CYS A 101 -13.40 10.91 12.63
N LEU A 102 -13.53 10.09 13.69
CA LEU A 102 -14.79 9.92 14.42
C LEU A 102 -15.32 11.22 15.03
N LEU A 103 -14.45 12.03 15.65
CA LEU A 103 -14.85 13.31 16.25
C LEU A 103 -15.34 14.29 15.19
N LYS A 104 -14.71 14.33 14.01
CA LYS A 104 -15.13 15.17 12.89
C LYS A 104 -16.55 14.85 12.42
N HIS A 105 -16.92 13.58 12.35
CA HIS A 105 -18.26 13.16 11.93
C HIS A 105 -19.37 13.49 12.95
N ARG A 106 -19.04 13.60 14.25
CA ARG A 106 -20.02 14.00 15.28
C ARG A 106 -20.50 15.44 15.14
N HIS A 107 -19.70 16.30 14.50
CA HIS A 107 -19.99 17.74 14.39
C HIS A 107 -20.77 18.11 13.12
N ILE A 108 -21.11 17.16 12.25
CA ILE A 108 -21.96 17.43 11.08
C ILE A 108 -23.42 17.36 11.54
N PRO A 109 -24.18 18.48 11.52
CA PRO A 109 -25.57 18.49 11.97
C PRO A 109 -26.42 17.53 11.11
N LYS A 110 -27.22 16.68 11.76
CA LYS A 110 -28.11 15.70 11.08
C LYS A 110 -29.05 16.35 10.05
N GLU A 111 -29.43 17.61 10.26
CA GLU A 111 -30.30 18.37 9.35
C GLU A 111 -29.67 18.61 7.97
N SER A 112 -28.34 18.69 7.87
CA SER A 112 -27.64 18.89 6.59
C SER A 112 -27.66 17.66 5.67
N VAL A 113 -27.91 16.48 6.23
CA VAL A 113 -28.01 15.20 5.49
C VAL A 113 -29.45 14.93 5.06
N ALA A 114 -30.44 15.31 5.89
CA ALA A 114 -31.86 15.18 5.53
C ALA A 114 -32.28 16.11 4.37
N GLY A 115 -31.67 17.29 4.24
CA GLY A 115 -31.89 18.21 3.10
C GLY A 115 -31.25 17.78 1.78
N ARG A 116 -30.44 16.70 1.80
CA ARG A 116 -29.82 16.10 0.61
C ARG A 116 -30.28 14.65 0.43
N ALA A 117 -31.51 14.34 0.88
CA ALA A 117 -32.26 13.23 0.31
C ALA A 117 -32.31 13.46 -1.20
N ILE A 118 -31.51 12.67 -1.90
CA ILE A 118 -31.43 12.58 -3.34
C ILE A 118 -32.88 12.50 -3.81
N SER A 119 -33.40 13.57 -4.41
CA SER A 119 -34.53 13.42 -5.31
C SER A 119 -34.07 12.35 -6.28
N HIS A 120 -34.72 11.18 -6.26
CA HIS A 120 -34.50 10.14 -7.25
C HIS A 120 -34.32 10.84 -8.60
N PRO A 121 -33.27 10.55 -9.38
CA PRO A 121 -33.13 11.16 -10.68
C PRO A 121 -34.45 10.93 -11.40
N THR A 122 -35.20 12.01 -11.62
CA THR A 122 -36.45 11.97 -12.34
C THR A 122 -36.15 11.24 -13.63
N PRO A 123 -36.93 10.22 -14.03
CA PRO A 123 -36.72 9.56 -15.30
C PRO A 123 -36.55 10.63 -16.37
N LEU A 124 -35.43 10.59 -17.10
CA LEU A 124 -35.19 11.53 -18.18
C LEU A 124 -36.44 11.52 -19.06
N PRO A 125 -37.00 12.69 -19.40
CA PRO A 125 -38.18 12.71 -20.23
C PRO A 125 -37.84 12.04 -21.59
N PRO A 126 -38.84 11.38 -22.24
CA PRO A 126 -38.58 10.46 -23.35
C PRO A 126 -37.82 11.08 -24.53
N ASP A 127 -37.96 12.38 -24.70
CA ASP A 127 -37.27 13.23 -25.67
C ASP A 127 -35.75 13.30 -25.43
N GLN A 128 -35.30 13.39 -24.17
CA GLN A 128 -33.87 13.36 -23.84
C GLN A 128 -33.25 11.97 -23.98
N LEU A 129 -34.02 10.92 -23.70
CA LEU A 129 -33.63 9.53 -23.97
C LEU A 129 -33.47 9.28 -25.47
N ALA A 130 -34.36 9.82 -26.30
CA ALA A 130 -34.24 9.75 -27.76
C ALA A 130 -33.04 10.55 -28.28
N MET A 131 -32.74 11.72 -27.69
CA MET A 131 -31.55 12.50 -28.03
C MET A 131 -30.25 11.75 -27.71
N LEU A 132 -30.16 11.10 -26.55
CA LEU A 132 -28.98 10.30 -26.16
C LEU A 132 -28.84 9.03 -27.01
N ALA A 133 -29.95 8.37 -27.34
CA ALA A 133 -29.95 7.21 -28.25
C ALA A 133 -29.49 7.60 -29.68
N SER A 134 -29.93 8.75 -30.19
CA SER A 134 -29.52 9.26 -31.51
C SER A 134 -28.11 9.83 -31.55
N ALA A 135 -27.57 10.29 -30.41
CA ALA A 135 -26.17 10.68 -30.28
C ALA A 135 -25.24 9.46 -30.28
N SER A 136 -25.65 8.37 -29.60
CA SER A 136 -24.92 7.09 -29.58
C SER A 136 -24.85 6.45 -30.97
N SER A 137 -25.93 6.53 -31.77
CA SER A 137 -25.95 5.98 -33.13
C SER A 137 -25.15 6.78 -34.18
N ARG A 138 -24.73 8.02 -33.88
CA ARG A 138 -23.83 8.80 -34.77
C ARG A 138 -22.36 8.52 -34.54
N VAL A 139 -21.99 8.00 -33.37
CA VAL A 139 -20.61 7.67 -33.03
C VAL A 139 -20.23 6.27 -33.53
N PHE A 140 -21.20 5.36 -33.63
CA PHE A 140 -21.01 4.04 -34.23
C PHE A 140 -21.67 3.99 -35.62
N GLY A 141 -20.92 4.36 -36.64
CA GLY A 141 -21.35 4.22 -38.03
C GLY A 141 -21.71 2.77 -38.36
N THR A 142 -22.94 2.57 -38.84
CA THR A 142 -23.40 1.29 -39.40
C THR A 142 -22.84 1.13 -40.82
N PRO A 143 -22.20 0.00 -41.18
CA PRO A 143 -21.91 -0.31 -42.57
C PRO A 143 -23.19 -0.85 -43.25
N ALA A 144 -23.52 -0.24 -44.39
CA ALA A 144 -24.61 -0.65 -45.24
C ALA A 144 -24.25 -1.92 -46.04
N ALA A 145 -25.15 -2.90 -45.97
CA ALA A 145 -25.54 -3.86 -47.00
C ALA A 145 -24.47 -4.46 -47.95
N ALA A 146 -24.13 -5.73 -47.73
CA ALA A 146 -23.79 -6.66 -48.80
C ALA A 146 -24.61 -7.95 -48.64
N SER A 147 -25.34 -8.27 -49.70
CA SER A 147 -26.23 -9.41 -49.84
C SER A 147 -25.47 -10.72 -50.11
N ARG A 148 -26.16 -11.83 -49.79
CA ARG A 148 -26.08 -13.17 -50.39
C ARG A 148 -25.06 -14.21 -49.85
N VAL A 149 -25.68 -15.30 -49.39
CA VAL A 149 -25.34 -16.72 -49.61
C VAL A 149 -24.28 -17.34 -48.68
N GLY A 150 -24.66 -18.46 -48.07
CA GLY A 150 -23.72 -19.54 -47.76
C GLY A 150 -23.50 -19.85 -46.29
N ASP A 151 -24.36 -20.72 -45.78
CA ASP A 151 -24.11 -21.74 -44.75
C ASP A 151 -22.63 -22.01 -44.38
N SER A 152 -22.22 -21.74 -43.13
CA SER A 152 -21.13 -22.41 -42.40
C SER A 152 -20.91 -21.82 -41.00
N ARG A 153 -21.76 -22.18 -40.05
CA ARG A 153 -21.44 -22.08 -38.61
C ARG A 153 -20.50 -23.22 -38.23
N ARG A 154 -19.16 -23.06 -38.35
CA ARG A 154 -18.21 -23.89 -37.57
C ARG A 154 -16.71 -23.55 -37.52
N THR A 155 -16.20 -22.46 -38.09
CA THR A 155 -14.72 -22.33 -38.25
C THR A 155 -14.03 -21.11 -37.63
N GLU A 156 -14.74 -20.24 -36.88
CA GLU A 156 -14.08 -19.07 -36.27
C GLU A 156 -13.49 -19.30 -34.86
N LEU A 157 -13.97 -20.31 -34.12
CA LEU A 157 -13.47 -20.56 -32.75
C LEU A 157 -12.09 -21.26 -32.72
N ASP A 158 -11.68 -21.91 -33.81
CA ASP A 158 -10.40 -22.63 -33.89
C ASP A 158 -9.22 -21.73 -34.33
N ARG A 159 -9.48 -20.62 -35.05
CA ARG A 159 -8.42 -19.69 -35.47
C ARG A 159 -7.86 -18.85 -34.32
N VAL A 160 -8.66 -18.54 -33.30
CA VAL A 160 -8.21 -17.74 -32.14
C VAL A 160 -7.42 -18.58 -31.13
N ARG A 161 -7.54 -19.92 -31.15
CA ARG A 161 -6.74 -20.81 -30.29
C ARG A 161 -5.35 -21.15 -30.83
N LEU A 162 -5.15 -21.12 -32.15
CA LEU A 162 -3.87 -21.46 -32.76
C LEU A 162 -2.83 -20.33 -32.74
N LEU A 163 -3.24 -19.07 -32.60
CA LEU A 163 -2.32 -17.92 -32.50
C LEU A 163 -1.74 -17.70 -31.09
N ARG A 164 -2.19 -18.46 -30.08
CA ARG A 164 -1.73 -18.32 -28.69
C ARG A 164 -0.74 -19.40 -28.23
N LEU A 165 -0.38 -20.34 -29.10
CA LEU A 165 0.52 -21.45 -28.79
C LEU A 165 1.85 -21.45 -29.56
N SER A 166 2.14 -20.44 -30.39
CA SER A 166 3.45 -20.33 -31.09
C SER A 166 4.47 -19.42 -30.39
N ALA A 167 4.16 -18.86 -29.21
CA ALA A 167 5.03 -17.90 -28.53
C ALA A 167 5.95 -18.51 -27.44
N TYR A 168 6.13 -19.84 -27.40
CA TYR A 168 7.06 -20.48 -26.48
C TYR A 168 7.79 -21.65 -27.17
N GLY A 169 9.06 -21.43 -27.54
CA GLY A 169 9.98 -22.53 -27.87
C GLY A 169 11.18 -22.16 -28.75
N ALA A 170 12.39 -22.30 -28.17
CA ALA A 170 13.72 -22.56 -28.79
C ALA A 170 14.36 -21.42 -29.63
N SER A 171 15.51 -20.84 -29.23
CA SER A 171 16.92 -21.33 -29.21
C SER A 171 17.66 -21.18 -30.56
N ASP A 172 18.71 -20.36 -30.48
CA ASP A 172 20.01 -20.33 -31.17
C ASP A 172 20.21 -20.04 -32.67
N SER A 173 21.08 -19.04 -32.86
CA SER A 173 22.22 -18.95 -33.79
C SER A 173 22.06 -18.36 -35.21
N GLN A 174 22.78 -17.25 -35.38
CA GLN A 174 23.72 -16.88 -36.47
C GLN A 174 23.26 -16.39 -37.86
N ILE A 175 23.78 -15.18 -38.18
CA ILE A 175 24.42 -14.69 -39.42
C ILE A 175 23.57 -13.94 -40.48
N ASN A 176 23.87 -12.63 -40.52
CA ASN A 176 24.04 -11.68 -41.63
C ASN A 176 23.04 -11.49 -42.80
N SER A 177 22.61 -10.22 -42.88
CA SER A 177 22.57 -9.32 -44.03
C SER A 177 21.83 -9.76 -45.30
N THR A 178 20.76 -9.06 -45.67
CA THR A 178 20.80 -7.93 -46.62
C THR A 178 19.40 -7.36 -46.88
N SER A 179 19.36 -6.02 -46.96
CA SER A 179 18.41 -5.14 -47.65
C SER A 179 17.14 -5.75 -48.27
N GLY A 180 16.00 -5.29 -47.76
CA GLY A 180 14.68 -5.49 -48.37
C GLY A 180 13.62 -4.68 -47.64
N GLU A 181 13.70 -3.35 -47.73
CA GLU A 181 12.58 -2.46 -47.39
C GLU A 181 11.41 -2.76 -48.33
N SER A 182 10.30 -3.29 -47.81
CA SER A 182 9.01 -3.29 -48.50
C SER A 182 7.85 -3.44 -47.50
N GLU A 183 7.06 -2.36 -47.43
CA GLU A 183 5.63 -2.27 -47.11
C GLU A 183 5.07 -2.77 -45.76
N THR A 184 5.78 -3.52 -44.94
CA THR A 184 5.24 -4.02 -43.65
C THR A 184 5.49 -3.10 -42.46
N VAL A 185 6.37 -2.11 -42.58
CA VAL A 185 6.71 -1.16 -41.50
C VAL A 185 5.81 0.08 -41.51
N ARG A 186 5.06 0.31 -42.59
CA ARG A 186 4.15 1.47 -42.69
C ARG A 186 2.79 1.21 -42.04
N GLU A 187 2.30 -0.03 -42.07
CA GLU A 187 1.06 -0.43 -41.35
C GLU A 187 1.26 -0.55 -39.84
N ILE A 188 2.48 -0.77 -39.35
CA ILE A 188 2.76 -0.86 -37.91
C ILE A 188 2.91 0.53 -37.26
N SER A 189 3.18 1.57 -38.05
CA SER A 189 3.22 2.96 -37.55
C SER A 189 1.83 3.58 -37.36
N GLU A 190 0.78 3.01 -37.96
CA GLU A 190 -0.61 3.46 -37.77
C GLU A 190 -1.38 2.64 -36.71
N LEU A 191 -0.78 1.56 -36.19
CA LEU A 191 -1.32 0.75 -35.10
C LEU A 191 -0.72 1.08 -33.72
N GLY A 192 0.15 2.09 -33.64
CA GLY A 192 0.71 2.63 -32.40
C GLY A 192 -0.21 3.59 -31.63
N ASP A 193 -1.41 3.88 -32.15
CA ASP A 193 -2.30 4.94 -31.64
C ASP A 193 -3.63 4.42 -31.06
N ILE A 194 -3.69 3.15 -30.65
CA ILE A 194 -4.89 2.52 -30.07
C ILE A 194 -4.55 1.82 -28.76
N SER A 195 -4.24 2.61 -27.73
CA SER A 195 -4.43 2.21 -26.32
C SER A 195 -4.56 3.43 -25.40
N GLU A 196 -5.34 4.42 -25.80
CA GLU A 196 -6.06 5.24 -24.82
C GLU A 196 -7.44 4.62 -24.63
N MET A 197 -7.55 3.72 -23.65
CA MET A 197 -8.87 3.45 -23.09
C MET A 197 -9.39 4.78 -22.52
N PRO A 198 -10.63 5.21 -22.82
CA PRO A 198 -11.23 6.34 -22.15
C PRO A 198 -11.46 5.92 -20.70
N GLY A 199 -10.43 6.14 -19.88
CA GLY A 199 -10.58 6.15 -18.44
C GLY A 199 -11.69 7.13 -18.16
N SER A 200 -12.76 6.64 -17.53
CA SER A 200 -13.81 7.46 -16.98
C SER A 200 -13.15 8.65 -16.28
N GLU A 201 -13.23 9.82 -16.91
CA GLU A 201 -13.01 11.12 -16.28
C GLU A 201 -14.10 11.27 -15.23
N ILE A 202 -13.89 10.59 -14.10
CA ILE A 202 -14.47 11.00 -12.84
C ILE A 202 -13.74 12.29 -12.54
N ASP A 203 -14.32 13.40 -13.00
CA ASP A 203 -14.07 14.78 -12.62
C ASP A 203 -12.90 14.93 -11.61
N ALA A 204 -11.67 14.85 -12.11
CA ALA A 204 -10.47 15.14 -11.32
C ALA A 204 -10.40 16.64 -10.96
N SER A 205 -11.36 17.43 -11.45
CA SER A 205 -11.60 18.83 -11.16
C SER A 205 -12.69 19.08 -10.11
N ALA A 206 -13.02 18.08 -9.27
CA ALA A 206 -13.71 18.35 -8.02
C ALA A 206 -12.75 19.08 -7.06
N LYS A 207 -12.65 20.40 -7.26
CA LYS A 207 -11.88 21.34 -6.46
C LYS A 207 -12.13 21.03 -4.99
N ARG A 208 -11.08 20.56 -4.29
CA ARG A 208 -11.12 20.18 -2.87
C ARG A 208 -11.90 21.27 -2.12
N PRO A 209 -13.04 20.97 -1.47
CA PRO A 209 -13.75 21.99 -0.71
C PRO A 209 -12.76 22.54 0.31
N GLU A 210 -12.56 23.85 0.29
CA GLU A 210 -11.77 24.59 1.27
C GLU A 210 -12.51 24.57 2.61
N GLY A 211 -12.65 23.37 3.18
CA GLY A 211 -13.03 23.18 4.56
C GLY A 211 -11.88 23.62 5.48
N PRO A 212 -12.17 23.81 6.79
CA PRO A 212 -11.18 24.30 7.75
C PRO A 212 -9.86 23.55 7.58
N GLY A 213 -8.81 24.31 7.26
CA GLY A 213 -7.59 23.82 6.62
C GLY A 213 -7.07 22.54 7.25
N LEU A 214 -6.90 21.52 6.41
CA LEU A 214 -6.25 20.28 6.81
C LEU A 214 -4.84 20.62 7.31
N THR A 215 -4.63 20.58 8.62
CA THR A 215 -3.41 21.11 9.22
C THR A 215 -2.20 20.28 8.79
N THR A 216 -1.03 20.91 8.63
CA THR A 216 0.21 20.21 8.29
C THR A 216 0.49 19.04 9.25
N ALA A 217 0.19 19.22 10.54
CA ALA A 217 0.33 18.18 11.56
C ALA A 217 -0.51 16.93 11.26
N HIS A 218 -1.74 17.10 10.77
CA HIS A 218 -2.58 15.98 10.35
C HIS A 218 -1.99 15.27 9.12
N GLN A 219 -1.51 16.01 8.12
CA GLN A 219 -0.90 15.37 6.96
C GLN A 219 0.36 14.59 7.32
N LEU A 220 1.17 15.14 8.22
CA LEU A 220 2.31 14.42 8.80
C LEU A 220 1.88 13.18 9.57
N SER A 221 0.78 13.23 10.33
CA SER A 221 0.28 12.07 11.08
C SER A 221 -0.23 10.95 10.16
N LEU A 222 -0.81 11.27 9.01
CA LEU A 222 -1.19 10.28 8.00
C LEU A 222 0.04 9.69 7.30
N ALA A 223 0.99 10.54 6.91
CA ALA A 223 2.23 10.10 6.27
C ALA A 223 3.05 9.19 7.18
N ALA A 224 3.17 9.54 8.47
CA ALA A 224 3.81 8.71 9.47
C ALA A 224 3.10 7.35 9.61
N GLN A 225 1.77 7.34 9.76
CA GLN A 225 1.00 6.09 9.81
C GLN A 225 1.26 5.21 8.58
N TRP A 226 1.31 5.80 7.39
CA TRP A 226 1.56 5.06 6.15
C TRP A 226 2.93 4.40 6.12
N ILE A 227 4.00 5.17 6.36
CA ILE A 227 5.35 4.62 6.32
C ILE A 227 5.53 3.56 7.41
N LEU A 228 5.07 3.82 8.64
CA LEU A 228 5.15 2.85 9.73
C LEU A 228 4.37 1.57 9.40
N TYR A 229 3.17 1.69 8.82
CA TYR A 229 2.38 0.54 8.37
C TYR A 229 3.17 -0.34 7.41
N GLU A 230 3.71 0.25 6.34
CA GLU A 230 4.38 -0.53 5.29
C GLU A 230 5.69 -1.15 5.79
N LEU A 231 6.49 -0.40 6.56
CA LEU A 231 7.73 -0.90 7.13
C LEU A 231 7.48 -2.10 8.04
N PHE A 232 6.57 -1.99 9.01
CA PHE A 232 6.40 -3.04 10.01
C PHE A 232 5.51 -4.18 9.54
N ALA A 233 4.64 -3.97 8.55
CA ALA A 233 4.00 -5.09 7.85
C ALA A 233 5.04 -5.95 7.14
N CYS A 234 6.08 -5.34 6.59
CA CYS A 234 7.21 -6.04 5.95
C CYS A 234 8.12 -6.73 6.97
N TYR A 235 8.47 -6.06 8.07
CA TYR A 235 9.50 -6.56 8.99
C TYR A 235 9.01 -7.49 10.09
N ALA A 236 7.75 -7.37 10.53
CA ALA A 236 7.25 -8.21 11.60
C ALA A 236 7.36 -9.72 11.29
N PRO A 237 6.93 -10.22 10.11
CA PRO A 237 7.11 -11.62 9.73
C PRO A 237 8.58 -12.05 9.72
N LEU A 238 9.48 -11.18 9.24
CA LEU A 238 10.91 -11.45 9.21
C LEU A 238 11.48 -11.65 10.62
N VAL A 239 11.10 -10.80 11.58
CA VAL A 239 11.49 -10.96 13.00
C VAL A 239 11.01 -12.30 13.55
N SER A 240 9.75 -12.68 13.31
CA SER A 240 9.22 -13.95 13.79
C SER A 240 9.95 -15.13 13.17
N ILE A 241 10.14 -15.12 11.85
CA ILE A 241 10.82 -16.21 11.15
C ILE A 241 12.25 -16.38 11.68
N ILE A 242 13.05 -15.31 11.69
CA ILE A 242 14.45 -15.37 12.15
C ILE A 242 14.54 -15.81 13.60
N TYR A 243 13.69 -15.26 14.49
CA TYR A 243 13.72 -15.64 15.88
C TYR A 243 13.39 -17.12 16.07
N TRP A 244 12.24 -17.58 15.59
CA TRP A 244 11.77 -18.94 15.86
C TRP A 244 12.56 -20.02 15.12
N SER A 245 13.15 -19.71 13.96
CA SER A 245 13.93 -20.67 13.18
C SER A 245 15.41 -20.72 13.52
N ILE A 246 16.03 -19.60 13.93
CA ILE A 246 17.49 -19.50 14.11
C ILE A 246 17.86 -19.17 15.56
N LEU A 247 17.23 -18.16 16.16
CA LEU A 247 17.67 -17.63 17.47
C LEU A 247 17.11 -18.45 18.64
N TYR A 248 15.86 -18.87 18.59
CA TYR A 248 15.22 -19.63 19.67
C TYR A 248 15.92 -20.97 19.94
N PRO A 249 16.27 -21.79 18.92
CA PRO A 249 17.00 -23.04 19.16
C PRO A 249 18.38 -22.84 19.80
N SER A 250 19.02 -21.68 19.59
CA SER A 250 20.37 -21.39 20.08
C SER A 250 20.42 -20.71 21.45
N GLN A 251 19.34 -20.03 21.88
CA GLN A 251 19.30 -19.31 23.16
C GLN A 251 18.74 -20.12 24.35
N GLY A 252 18.17 -21.31 24.11
CA GLY A 252 17.64 -22.16 25.17
C GLY A 252 16.21 -21.79 25.62
N ARG A 253 15.62 -22.65 26.46
CA ARG A 253 14.19 -22.58 26.85
C ARG A 253 13.91 -21.33 27.70
N MET A 254 12.76 -20.70 27.43
CA MET A 254 12.17 -19.64 28.26
C MET A 254 11.92 -20.20 29.67
N GLY A 255 12.76 -19.80 30.63
CA GLY A 255 12.84 -20.42 31.95
C GLY A 255 11.77 -19.97 32.93
N SER A 256 11.21 -18.76 32.73
CA SER A 256 10.12 -18.21 33.53
C SER A 256 8.90 -17.86 32.67
N ALA A 257 7.74 -17.71 33.32
CA ALA A 257 6.53 -17.21 32.66
C ALA A 257 6.72 -15.79 32.08
N ALA A 258 7.56 -14.97 32.71
CA ALA A 258 7.87 -13.63 32.23
C ALA A 258 8.70 -13.67 30.94
N ASP A 259 9.69 -14.57 30.86
CA ASP A 259 10.51 -14.76 29.64
C ASP A 259 9.67 -15.32 28.49
N LEU A 260 8.76 -16.24 28.80
CA LEU A 260 7.83 -16.80 27.82
C LEU A 260 6.89 -15.71 27.27
N TRP A 261 6.30 -14.92 28.15
CA TRP A 261 5.42 -13.81 27.76
C TRP A 261 6.17 -12.76 26.95
N MET A 262 7.38 -12.36 27.37
CA MET A 262 8.21 -11.41 26.65
C MET A 262 8.59 -11.95 25.26
N GLY A 263 9.02 -13.21 25.20
CA GLY A 263 9.42 -13.88 23.98
C GLY A 263 8.27 -13.98 22.97
N ILE A 264 7.10 -14.46 23.40
CA ILE A 264 5.91 -14.53 22.56
C ILE A 264 5.47 -13.14 22.10
N SER A 265 5.50 -12.15 22.99
CA SER A 265 5.06 -10.79 22.63
C SER A 265 5.96 -10.16 21.58
N MET A 266 7.26 -10.09 21.86
CA MET A 266 8.23 -9.40 21.01
C MET A 266 8.46 -10.13 19.68
N HIS A 267 8.41 -11.46 19.66
CA HIS A 267 8.78 -12.26 18.49
C HIS A 267 7.61 -12.99 17.80
N GLY A 268 6.45 -13.10 18.43
CA GLY A 268 5.26 -13.75 17.84
C GLY A 268 4.12 -12.78 17.57
N LEU A 269 3.72 -12.02 18.60
CA LEU A 269 2.56 -11.13 18.51
C LEU A 269 2.78 -9.94 17.57
N ASN A 270 4.03 -9.53 17.32
CA ASN A 270 4.36 -8.56 16.30
C ASN A 270 3.77 -8.93 14.92
N THR A 271 3.96 -10.17 14.47
CA THR A 271 3.43 -10.68 13.19
C THR A 271 1.94 -10.85 13.23
N VAL A 272 1.38 -11.30 14.36
CA VAL A 272 -0.07 -11.43 14.53
C VAL A 272 -0.74 -10.07 14.38
N PHE A 273 -0.26 -9.06 15.09
CA PHE A 273 -0.83 -7.71 15.02
C PHE A 273 -0.72 -7.10 13.63
N MET A 274 0.43 -7.21 12.97
CA MET A 274 0.57 -6.68 11.61
C MET A 274 -0.21 -7.48 10.57
N SER A 275 -0.37 -8.80 10.74
CA SER A 275 -1.20 -9.63 9.85
C SER A 275 -2.68 -9.28 9.98
N LEU A 276 -3.18 -9.08 11.20
CA LEU A 276 -4.55 -8.62 11.42
C LEU A 276 -4.77 -7.23 10.81
N GLU A 277 -3.81 -6.33 10.97
CA GLU A 277 -3.90 -5.01 10.37
C GLU A 277 -3.94 -5.08 8.85
N VAL A 278 -3.07 -5.89 8.23
CA VAL A 278 -3.03 -6.08 6.77
C VAL A 278 -4.32 -6.72 6.25
N LEU A 279 -4.82 -7.77 6.89
CA LEU A 279 -5.92 -8.59 6.35
C LEU A 279 -7.32 -8.07 6.71
N VAL A 280 -7.46 -7.40 7.85
CA VAL A 280 -8.77 -7.07 8.45
C VAL A 280 -8.97 -5.57 8.64
N PHE A 281 -7.98 -4.86 9.22
CA PHE A 281 -8.23 -3.52 9.75
C PHE A 281 -7.89 -2.40 8.77
N ALA A 282 -6.74 -2.45 8.10
CA ALA A 282 -6.26 -1.34 7.29
C ALA A 282 -6.88 -1.31 5.90
N ARG A 283 -7.28 -0.11 5.47
CA ARG A 283 -7.50 0.22 4.05
C ARG A 283 -6.31 0.99 3.46
N CYS A 284 -5.18 0.96 4.15
CA CYS A 284 -3.98 1.67 3.73
C CYS A 284 -3.49 1.11 2.38
N PRO A 285 -3.20 1.98 1.40
CA PRO A 285 -2.62 1.56 0.13
C PRO A 285 -1.18 1.09 0.34
N PHE A 286 -0.79 0.00 -0.32
CA PHE A 286 0.58 -0.51 -0.29
C PHE A 286 1.22 -0.30 -1.67
N ARG A 287 2.41 0.31 -1.72
CA ARG A 287 2.98 0.80 -3.00
C ARG A 287 4.34 0.27 -3.35
N TRP A 288 4.54 -0.02 -4.63
CA TRP A 288 5.88 -0.33 -5.15
C TRP A 288 6.87 0.83 -4.98
N THR A 289 6.42 2.08 -5.09
CA THR A 289 7.29 3.28 -4.96
C THR A 289 7.96 3.41 -3.59
N HIS A 290 7.45 2.73 -2.56
CA HIS A 290 7.99 2.82 -1.20
C HIS A 290 8.95 1.65 -0.86
N VAL A 291 9.19 0.72 -1.78
CA VAL A 291 10.13 -0.40 -1.56
C VAL A 291 11.53 0.09 -1.22
N GLY A 292 11.98 1.19 -1.85
CA GLY A 292 13.29 1.79 -1.56
C GLY A 292 13.37 2.38 -0.14
N VAL A 293 12.26 2.87 0.41
CA VAL A 293 12.20 3.35 1.81
C VAL A 293 12.37 2.18 2.77
N ALA A 294 11.72 1.05 2.48
CA ALA A 294 11.90 -0.17 3.26
C ALA A 294 13.35 -0.68 3.16
N LEU A 295 13.85 -0.99 1.97
CA LEU A 295 15.22 -1.50 1.81
C LEU A 295 16.28 -0.54 2.38
N GLY A 296 16.05 0.77 2.26
CA GLY A 296 16.89 1.79 2.89
C GLY A 296 16.87 1.73 4.41
N ALA A 297 15.69 1.63 5.03
CA ALA A 297 15.57 1.46 6.48
C ALA A 297 16.21 0.16 6.98
N MET A 298 16.07 -0.95 6.24
CA MET A 298 16.76 -2.21 6.56
C MET A 298 18.28 -2.07 6.44
N SER A 299 18.78 -1.39 5.40
CA SER A 299 20.22 -1.14 5.23
C SER A 299 20.79 -0.29 6.36
N LEU A 300 20.06 0.73 6.80
CA LEU A 300 20.41 1.54 7.98
C LEU A 300 20.46 0.69 9.26
N TYR A 301 19.55 -0.27 9.40
CA TYR A 301 19.60 -1.22 10.51
C TYR A 301 20.85 -2.11 10.46
N LEU A 302 21.21 -2.66 9.30
CA LEU A 302 22.42 -3.47 9.15
C LEU A 302 23.67 -2.64 9.51
N ALA A 303 23.73 -1.38 9.08
CA ALA A 303 24.79 -0.46 9.49
C ALA A 303 24.82 -0.23 11.01
N LEU A 304 23.65 -0.03 11.64
CA LEU A 304 23.54 0.10 13.10
C LEU A 304 24.03 -1.17 13.82
N ALA A 305 23.72 -2.36 13.31
CA ALA A 305 24.16 -3.62 13.92
C ALA A 305 25.69 -3.76 13.97
N TYR A 306 26.40 -3.23 12.96
CA TYR A 306 27.87 -3.15 12.96
C TYR A 306 28.41 -2.03 13.85
N LEU A 307 27.70 -0.91 13.89
CA LEU A 307 28.05 0.23 14.72
C LEU A 307 28.04 -0.14 16.22
N MET A 308 27.18 -1.08 16.62
CA MET A 308 27.18 -1.66 17.97
C MET A 308 28.51 -2.31 18.37
N VAL A 309 29.22 -2.92 17.41
CA VAL A 309 30.54 -3.52 17.68
C VAL A 309 31.54 -2.44 18.10
N THR A 310 31.51 -1.28 17.43
CA THR A 310 32.44 -0.19 17.75
C THR A 310 32.17 0.47 19.11
N TRP A 311 30.90 0.56 19.54
CA TRP A 311 30.56 1.22 20.80
C TRP A 311 30.47 0.28 22.00
N TYR A 312 29.97 -0.94 21.81
CA TYR A 312 29.69 -1.89 22.89
C TYR A 312 30.57 -3.14 22.84
N GLY A 313 31.40 -3.31 21.79
CA GLY A 313 32.33 -4.42 21.68
C GLY A 313 31.69 -5.77 21.36
N PHE A 314 30.42 -5.81 20.92
CA PHE A 314 29.73 -7.05 20.59
C PHE A 314 28.81 -6.93 19.37
N TYR A 315 28.54 -8.06 18.71
CA TYR A 315 27.59 -8.17 17.61
C TYR A 315 26.18 -8.43 18.13
N VAL A 316 25.20 -7.66 17.67
CA VAL A 316 23.77 -7.85 18.03
C VAL A 316 23.29 -9.26 17.71
N TYR A 317 23.83 -9.87 16.65
CA TYR A 317 23.57 -11.26 16.30
C TYR A 317 24.87 -12.00 15.99
N PRO A 318 25.03 -13.27 16.46
CA PRO A 318 26.25 -14.05 16.21
C PRO A 318 26.58 -14.25 14.74
N PHE A 319 25.57 -14.28 13.85
CA PHE A 319 25.78 -14.45 12.41
C PHE A 319 26.41 -13.24 11.71
N PHE A 320 26.58 -12.10 12.40
CA PHE A 320 27.38 -10.98 11.90
C PHE A 320 28.86 -11.08 12.27
N GLU A 321 29.24 -11.99 13.17
CA GLU A 321 30.63 -12.16 13.57
C GLU A 321 31.36 -13.07 12.57
N ALA A 322 32.33 -12.49 11.85
CA ALA A 322 33.10 -13.20 10.83
C ALA A 322 33.89 -14.41 11.37
N LYS A 323 34.09 -14.50 12.69
CA LYS A 323 34.71 -15.66 13.34
C LYS A 323 33.94 -16.96 13.09
N TYR A 324 32.61 -16.91 12.96
CA TYR A 324 31.78 -18.11 12.79
C TYR A 324 31.55 -18.48 11.32
N PHE A 325 31.52 -17.49 10.41
CA PHE A 325 31.09 -17.70 9.02
C PHE A 325 32.05 -17.11 7.96
N GLY A 326 33.14 -16.47 8.37
CA GLY A 326 34.01 -15.70 7.48
C GLY A 326 33.34 -14.42 6.95
N VAL A 327 34.13 -13.53 6.35
CA VAL A 327 33.61 -12.27 5.78
C VAL A 327 32.58 -12.52 4.67
N GLY A 328 32.82 -13.53 3.83
CA GLY A 328 31.90 -13.92 2.76
C GLY A 328 30.55 -14.43 3.28
N GLY A 329 30.55 -15.21 4.37
CA GLY A 329 29.31 -15.70 4.99
C GLY A 329 28.49 -14.56 5.59
N VAL A 330 29.13 -13.59 6.23
CA VAL A 330 28.41 -12.43 6.77
C VAL A 330 27.82 -11.56 5.65
N ALA A 331 28.56 -11.33 4.56
CA ALA A 331 28.04 -10.63 3.39
C ALA A 331 26.81 -11.34 2.81
N LEU A 332 26.82 -12.67 2.74
CA LEU A 332 25.68 -13.48 2.31
C LEU A 332 24.46 -13.30 3.24
N PHE A 333 24.65 -13.28 4.56
CA PHE A 333 23.55 -13.00 5.50
C PHE A 333 22.92 -11.62 5.29
N CYS A 334 23.75 -10.58 5.09
CA CYS A 334 23.25 -9.23 4.82
C CYS A 334 22.41 -9.17 3.53
N ILE A 335 22.89 -9.81 2.45
CA ILE A 335 22.16 -9.91 1.18
C ILE A 335 20.86 -10.68 1.37
N LEU A 336 20.91 -11.84 2.03
CA LEU A 336 19.72 -12.67 2.27
C LEU A 336 18.64 -11.93 3.07
N ILE A 337 19.02 -11.14 4.08
CA ILE A 337 18.06 -10.32 4.85
C ILE A 337 17.37 -9.28 3.96
N LEU A 338 18.13 -8.61 3.08
CA LEU A 338 17.57 -7.65 2.13
C LEU A 338 16.66 -8.34 1.09
N ASP A 339 17.06 -9.51 0.60
CA ASP A 339 16.27 -10.31 -0.35
C ASP A 339 14.96 -10.78 0.27
N ILE A 340 14.97 -11.28 1.52
CA ILE A 340 13.75 -11.67 2.21
C ILE A 340 12.84 -10.45 2.43
N ALA A 341 13.38 -9.28 2.75
CA ALA A 341 12.60 -8.05 2.87
C ALA A 341 11.97 -7.65 1.51
N ALA A 342 12.70 -7.76 0.41
CA ALA A 342 12.19 -7.48 -0.93
C ALA A 342 11.10 -8.49 -1.36
N ILE A 343 11.31 -9.78 -1.11
CA ILE A 343 10.32 -10.84 -1.38
C ILE A 343 9.05 -10.59 -0.54
N SER A 344 9.22 -10.30 0.75
CA SER A 344 8.11 -9.97 1.66
C SER A 344 7.32 -8.78 1.14
N TRP A 345 7.98 -7.77 0.58
CA TRP A 345 7.33 -6.62 -0.05
C TRP A 345 6.47 -7.00 -1.26
N VAL A 346 6.98 -7.86 -2.16
CA VAL A 346 6.23 -8.35 -3.32
C VAL A 346 5.01 -9.15 -2.87
N VAL A 347 5.18 -10.04 -1.88
CA VAL A 347 4.06 -10.81 -1.30
C VAL A 347 3.02 -9.88 -0.71
N LEU A 348 3.43 -8.85 0.04
CA LEU A 348 2.51 -7.88 0.61
C LEU A 348 1.76 -7.11 -0.48
N LEU A 349 2.41 -6.72 -1.57
CA LEU A 349 1.70 -6.12 -2.71
C LEU A 349 0.61 -7.04 -3.27
N MET A 350 0.92 -8.32 -3.46
CA MET A 350 -0.03 -9.31 -3.93
C MET A 350 -1.20 -9.47 -2.97
N VAL A 351 -0.91 -9.55 -1.66
CA VAL A 351 -1.92 -9.65 -0.59
C VAL A 351 -2.83 -8.43 -0.58
N HIS A 352 -2.27 -7.21 -0.67
CA HIS A 352 -3.07 -5.98 -0.69
C HIS A 352 -3.94 -5.90 -1.95
N HIS A 353 -3.38 -6.23 -3.11
CA HIS A 353 -4.13 -6.24 -4.36
C HIS A 353 -5.27 -7.29 -4.36
N TRP A 354 -5.03 -8.45 -3.77
CA TRP A 354 -6.07 -9.45 -3.56
C TRP A 354 -7.13 -8.95 -2.58
N ARG A 355 -6.72 -8.48 -1.40
CA ARG A 355 -7.56 -7.96 -0.31
C ARG A 355 -8.50 -6.86 -0.82
N ASP A 356 -7.94 -5.86 -1.48
CA ASP A 356 -8.69 -4.70 -1.95
C ASP A 356 -9.69 -5.10 -3.05
N ARG A 357 -9.34 -6.05 -3.95
CA ARG A 357 -10.30 -6.60 -4.92
C ARG A 357 -11.40 -7.43 -4.25
N ALA A 358 -11.05 -8.24 -3.27
CA ALA A 358 -12.00 -9.09 -2.55
C ALA A 358 -13.03 -8.26 -1.78
N TYR A 359 -12.61 -7.18 -1.13
CA TYR A 359 -13.52 -6.30 -0.40
C TYR A 359 -14.21 -5.25 -1.28
N ALA A 360 -13.58 -4.74 -2.33
CA ALA A 360 -14.24 -3.80 -3.25
C ALA A 360 -15.49 -4.40 -3.91
N ARG A 361 -15.49 -5.72 -4.17
CA ARG A 361 -16.68 -6.46 -4.63
C ARG A 361 -17.82 -6.46 -3.60
N LYS A 362 -17.50 -6.42 -2.31
CA LYS A 362 -18.46 -6.50 -1.21
C LYS A 362 -18.92 -5.12 -0.71
N TRP A 363 -18.06 -4.11 -0.80
CA TRP A 363 -18.28 -2.78 -0.20
C TRP A 363 -17.82 -1.68 -1.15
N PRO A 364 -18.68 -1.24 -2.10
CA PRO A 364 -18.31 -0.20 -3.05
C PRO A 364 -18.00 1.13 -2.33
N PRO A 365 -17.12 1.98 -2.90
CA PRO A 365 -16.51 3.13 -2.23
C PRO A 365 -17.50 4.13 -1.59
N VAL A 366 -18.74 4.15 -2.04
CA VAL A 366 -19.76 5.15 -1.67
C VAL A 366 -20.46 4.80 -0.34
N GLN A 367 -20.47 3.53 0.09
CA GLN A 367 -21.32 3.10 1.21
C GLN A 367 -20.68 3.28 2.61
N CYS A 368 -19.35 3.36 2.71
CA CYS A 368 -18.69 3.50 4.02
C CYS A 368 -18.90 4.85 4.71
N VAL A 369 -19.15 5.93 3.96
CA VAL A 369 -19.40 7.27 4.55
C VAL A 369 -20.83 7.38 5.08
N LEU A 370 -21.76 6.64 4.50
CA LEU A 370 -23.19 6.69 4.87
C LEU A 370 -23.55 5.66 5.95
N ALA A 371 -22.89 4.50 6.00
CA ALA A 371 -23.16 3.48 7.02
C ALA A 371 -22.61 3.82 8.43
N ALA A 372 -21.86 4.92 8.56
CA ALA A 372 -21.34 5.43 9.83
C ALA A 372 -22.25 6.48 10.50
N ALA A 373 -23.33 6.89 9.83
CA ALA A 373 -24.40 7.73 10.37
C ALA A 373 -25.56 6.84 10.87
#